data_AF-A0A0G2FT42-F1
#
_entry.id   AF-A0A0G2FT42-F1
#
_cell.length_a   1.000
_cell.length_b   1.000
_cell.length_c   1.000
_cell.angle_alpha   90.00
_cell.angle_beta   90.00
_cell.angle_gamma   90.00
#
_symmetry.space_group_name_H-M   'P 1'
#
loop_
_entity.id
_entity.type
_entity.pdbx_description
1 polymer ?
#
loop_
_entity_poly.entity_id
_entity_poly.type
_entity_poly.pdbx_seq_one_letter_code
_entity_poly.pdbx_strand_id
1 'polypeptide(L)'
;MLALAAIWNLLPPRYFKWIFYLSTSFVLLDFVLNMVWLPVATGNSIYGFRSAHDAFMTTYNGTGAPAGWNWCLSYLATAGILIGFDASGHVAEETKNASVAAARGIFWSTVTSGIGGFIVVILFLFCVPDADTLFSFGGTQPFVPLYAAILGEGGHIFMNIICTVALWFHLV
;
A
#
# COMPACT_ATOMS: atom_id res chain seq x y z
N MET A 1 -6.90 -14.37 13.25
CA MET A 1 -6.91 -12.95 12.83
C MET A 1 -8.33 -12.48 12.47
N LEU A 2 -9.02 -13.10 11.50
CA LEU A 2 -10.39 -12.70 11.12
C LEU A 2 -11.40 -12.70 12.29
N ALA A 3 -11.39 -13.72 13.14
CA ALA A 3 -12.28 -13.79 14.30
C ALA A 3 -12.08 -12.65 15.32
N LEU A 4 -10.86 -12.11 15.44
CA LEU A 4 -10.56 -10.97 16.32
C LEU A 4 -10.98 -9.64 15.67
N ALA A 5 -10.89 -9.51 14.35
CA ALA A 5 -11.42 -8.37 13.61
C ALA A 5 -12.96 -8.26 13.73
N ALA A 6 -13.65 -9.41 13.75
CA ALA A 6 -15.09 -9.47 13.95
C ALA A 6 -15.56 -8.94 15.33
N ILE A 7 -14.70 -8.96 16.35
CA ILE A 7 -15.03 -8.43 17.69
C ILE A 7 -15.23 -6.92 17.64
N TRP A 8 -14.44 -6.21 16.82
CA TRP A 8 -14.57 -4.77 16.69
C TRP A 8 -15.88 -4.35 16.01
N ASN A 9 -16.44 -5.20 15.15
CA ASN A 9 -17.77 -4.99 14.56
C ASN A 9 -18.90 -5.06 15.61
N LEU A 10 -18.65 -5.63 16.80
CA LEU A 10 -19.61 -5.67 17.91
C LEU A 10 -19.56 -4.41 18.80
N LEU A 11 -18.63 -3.48 18.55
CA LEU A 11 -18.55 -2.25 19.32
C LEU A 11 -19.72 -1.33 18.99
N PRO A 12 -20.19 -0.52 19.97
CA PRO A 12 -21.25 0.44 19.70
C PRO A 12 -20.79 1.50 18.66
N PRO A 13 -21.70 1.96 17.76
CA PRO A 13 -21.44 2.93 16.69
C PRO A 13 -20.66 4.19 17.11
N ARG A 14 -20.79 4.59 18.38
CA ARG A 14 -20.12 5.76 18.98
C ARG A 14 -18.59 5.72 18.89
N TYR A 15 -17.98 4.53 18.82
CA TYR A 15 -16.51 4.37 18.78
C TYR A 15 -15.93 4.28 17.37
N PHE A 16 -16.76 3.98 16.36
CA PHE A 16 -16.28 3.82 14.97
C PHE A 16 -15.58 5.06 14.45
N LYS A 17 -16.10 6.26 14.77
CA LYS A 17 -15.44 7.53 14.39
C LYS A 17 -13.98 7.56 14.85
N TRP A 18 -13.70 7.13 16.08
CA TRP A 18 -12.33 7.11 16.62
C TRP A 18 -11.47 6.02 15.97
N ILE A 19 -12.04 4.85 15.72
CA ILE A 19 -11.37 3.74 15.04
C ILE A 19 -10.97 4.16 13.61
N PHE A 20 -11.86 4.81 12.85
CA PHE A 20 -11.57 5.31 11.51
C PHE A 20 -10.46 6.36 11.50
N TYR A 21 -10.48 7.33 12.42
CA TYR A 21 -9.39 8.32 12.51
C TYR A 21 -8.07 7.68 12.90
N LEU A 22 -8.08 6.74 13.85
CA LEU A 22 -6.89 6.04 14.27
C LEU A 22 -6.32 5.21 13.11
N SER A 23 -7.15 4.42 12.44
CA SER A 23 -6.79 3.64 11.25
C SER A 23 -6.15 4.52 10.17
N THR A 24 -6.84 5.61 9.80
CA THR A 24 -6.33 6.57 8.80
C THR A 24 -5.00 7.18 9.23
N SER A 25 -4.83 7.48 10.52
CA SER A 25 -3.58 8.02 11.06
C SER A 25 -2.43 7.03 10.96
N PHE A 26 -2.66 5.75 11.24
CA PHE A 26 -1.64 4.70 11.09
C PHE A 26 -1.27 4.48 9.61
N VAL A 27 -2.24 4.54 8.69
CA VAL A 27 -1.97 4.46 7.25
C VAL A 27 -1.13 5.65 6.76
N LEU A 28 -1.48 6.88 7.19
CA LEU A 28 -0.71 8.07 6.85
C LEU A 28 0.70 8.03 7.46
N LEU A 29 0.83 7.54 8.69
CA LEU A 29 2.12 7.33 9.33
C LEU A 29 2.97 6.33 8.55
N ASP A 30 2.41 5.18 8.17
CA ASP A 30 3.09 4.17 7.36
C ASP A 30 3.53 4.74 6.01
N PHE A 31 2.68 5.52 5.34
CA PHE A 31 3.01 6.22 4.10
C PHE A 31 4.21 7.16 4.27
N VAL A 32 4.22 8.00 5.31
CA VAL A 32 5.32 8.93 5.58
C VAL A 32 6.60 8.19 5.95
N LEU A 33 6.51 7.14 6.75
CA LEU A 33 7.66 6.31 7.11
C LEU A 33 8.26 5.63 5.89
N ASN A 34 7.44 5.11 4.97
CA ASN A 34 7.92 4.59 3.70
C ASN A 34 8.58 5.68 2.86
N MET A 35 8.02 6.89 2.83
CA MET A 35 8.57 8.00 2.03
C MET A 35 9.96 8.45 2.49
N VAL A 36 10.25 8.38 3.79
CA VAL A 36 11.48 8.90 4.38
C VAL A 36 12.46 7.78 4.72
N TRP A 37 11.99 6.77 5.47
CA TRP A 37 12.86 5.75 6.02
C TRP A 37 13.34 4.77 4.97
N LEU A 38 12.48 4.36 4.04
CA LEU A 38 12.86 3.38 3.03
C LEU A 38 13.99 3.91 2.11
N PRO A 39 13.92 5.13 1.52
CA PRO A 39 15.04 5.67 0.74
C PRO A 39 16.31 5.86 1.57
N VAL A 40 16.20 6.37 2.80
CA VAL A 40 17.36 6.56 3.68
C VAL A 40 18.02 5.22 4.01
N ALA A 41 17.23 4.19 4.29
CA ALA A 41 17.74 2.86 4.55
C ALA A 41 18.36 2.23 3.30
N THR A 42 17.71 2.34 2.14
CA THR A 42 18.25 1.91 0.85
C THR A 42 19.61 2.53 0.57
N GLY A 43 19.78 3.84 0.77
CA GLY A 43 21.05 4.54 0.56
C GLY A 43 22.19 4.07 1.47
N ASN A 44 21.88 3.46 2.62
CA ASN A 44 22.84 2.90 3.56
C ASN A 44 22.96 1.37 3.46
N SER A 45 22.13 0.73 2.64
CA SER A 45 22.10 -0.73 2.46
C SER A 45 23.12 -1.20 1.43
N ILE A 46 23.43 -2.50 1.44
CA ILE A 46 24.33 -3.14 0.47
C ILE A 46 23.75 -3.09 -0.96
N TYR A 47 22.42 -3.00 -1.10
CA TYR A 47 21.72 -3.02 -2.38
C TYR A 47 21.76 -1.67 -3.10
N GLY A 48 21.77 -0.57 -2.36
CA GLY A 48 21.74 0.79 -2.93
C GLY A 48 20.49 1.08 -3.77
N PHE A 49 20.47 2.25 -4.42
CA PHE A 49 19.39 2.63 -5.33
C PHE A 49 19.60 2.02 -6.72
N ARG A 50 18.52 1.57 -7.36
CA ARG A 50 18.56 1.11 -8.75
C ARG A 50 18.81 2.27 -9.72
N SER A 51 19.44 1.97 -10.85
CA SER A 51 19.61 2.95 -11.93
C SER A 51 18.26 3.29 -12.58
N ALA A 52 18.12 4.47 -13.19
CA ALA A 52 16.89 4.84 -13.90
C ALA A 52 16.58 3.90 -15.08
N HIS A 53 17.63 3.38 -15.73
CA HIS A 53 17.46 2.37 -16.78
C HIS A 53 16.85 1.09 -16.18
N ASP A 54 17.40 0.62 -15.06
CA ASP A 54 16.88 -0.61 -14.45
C ASP A 54 15.48 -0.41 -13.89
N ALA A 55 15.19 0.74 -13.28
CA ALA A 55 13.88 1.05 -12.72
C ALA A 55 12.78 1.13 -13.78
N PHE A 56 13.06 1.67 -14.98
CA PHE A 56 12.03 1.95 -15.99
C PHE A 56 12.04 1.00 -17.19
N MET A 57 13.18 0.42 -17.55
CA MET A 57 13.34 -0.34 -18.80
C MET A 57 13.45 -1.85 -18.58
N THR A 58 13.61 -2.32 -17.34
CA THR A 58 13.64 -3.77 -17.07
C THR A 58 12.22 -4.31 -16.88
N THR A 59 11.99 -5.52 -17.38
CA THR A 59 10.76 -6.27 -17.17
C THR A 59 11.12 -7.66 -16.70
N TYR A 60 10.46 -8.12 -15.65
CA TYR A 60 10.57 -9.48 -15.15
C TYR A 60 9.30 -10.26 -15.49
N ASN A 61 9.45 -11.49 -15.97
CA ASN A 61 8.34 -12.39 -16.27
C ASN A 61 8.53 -13.73 -15.57
N GLY A 62 8.02 -13.82 -14.34
CA GLY A 62 8.01 -15.06 -13.56
C GLY A 62 6.86 -16.01 -13.90
N THR A 63 5.98 -15.64 -14.83
CA THR A 63 4.76 -16.43 -15.15
C THR A 63 4.95 -17.37 -16.35
N GLY A 64 5.96 -17.11 -17.19
CA GLY A 64 6.14 -17.80 -18.48
C GLY A 64 5.10 -17.42 -19.54
N ALA A 65 4.18 -16.50 -19.25
CA ALA A 65 3.16 -16.05 -20.19
C ALA A 65 3.74 -15.15 -21.29
N PRO A 66 3.06 -15.00 -22.45
CA PRO A 66 3.48 -14.07 -23.49
C PRO A 66 3.56 -12.62 -22.98
N ALA A 67 4.45 -11.81 -23.56
CA ALA A 67 4.71 -10.44 -23.12
C ALA A 67 3.43 -9.57 -23.02
N GLY A 68 2.49 -9.71 -23.96
CA GLY A 68 1.22 -9.00 -23.91
C GLY A 68 0.35 -9.38 -22.70
N TRP A 69 0.36 -10.66 -22.31
CA TRP A 69 -0.37 -11.10 -21.12
C TRP A 69 0.28 -10.62 -19.83
N ASN A 70 1.62 -10.66 -19.75
CA ASN A 70 2.36 -10.13 -18.60
C ASN A 70 2.11 -8.62 -18.42
N TRP A 71 2.04 -7.88 -19.52
CA TRP A 71 1.66 -6.47 -19.50
C TRP A 71 0.23 -6.26 -18.99
N CYS A 72 -0.74 -7.06 -19.44
CA CYS A 72 -2.10 -7.03 -18.90
C CYS A 72 -2.15 -7.33 -17.39
N LEU A 73 -1.35 -8.29 -16.91
CA LEU A 73 -1.27 -8.66 -15.49
C LEU A 73 -0.73 -7.51 -14.62
N SER A 74 0.13 -6.64 -15.16
CA SER A 74 0.65 -5.49 -14.41
C SER A 74 -0.45 -4.52 -13.94
N TYR A 75 -1.58 -4.44 -14.68
CA TYR A 75 -2.72 -3.63 -14.30
C TYR A 75 -3.44 -4.12 -13.04
N LEU A 76 -3.26 -5.37 -12.62
CA LEU A 76 -3.88 -5.89 -11.41
C LEU A 76 -3.41 -5.12 -10.17
N ALA A 77 -2.11 -4.80 -10.10
CA ALA A 77 -1.56 -4.00 -9.02
C ALA A 77 -2.12 -2.58 -9.02
N THR A 78 -2.19 -1.94 -10.19
CA THR A 78 -2.76 -0.59 -10.35
C THR A 78 -4.24 -0.56 -10.02
N ALA A 79 -5.02 -1.57 -10.42
CA ALA A 79 -6.43 -1.69 -10.09
C ALA A 79 -6.63 -1.78 -8.57
N GLY A 80 -5.79 -2.53 -7.87
CA GLY A 80 -5.83 -2.68 -6.41
C GLY A 80 -5.71 -1.35 -5.65
N ILE A 81 -4.86 -0.42 -6.13
CA ILE A 81 -4.66 0.91 -5.51
C ILE A 81 -5.93 1.77 -5.58
N LEU A 82 -6.75 1.56 -6.61
CA LEU A 82 -7.93 2.39 -6.87
C LEU A 82 -9.23 1.84 -6.28
N ILE A 83 -9.21 0.70 -5.58
CA ILE A 83 -10.42 0.11 -4.98
C ILE A 83 -10.98 1.01 -3.87
N GLY A 84 -12.31 1.09 -3.73
CA GLY A 84 -13.01 1.76 -2.63
C GLY A 84 -13.58 3.15 -2.95
N PHE A 85 -13.41 3.65 -4.18
CA PHE A 85 -13.96 4.95 -4.61
C PHE A 85 -15.50 5.00 -4.57
N ASP A 86 -16.17 3.87 -4.74
CA ASP A 86 -17.63 3.72 -4.80
C ASP A 86 -18.31 3.74 -3.42
N ALA A 87 -17.55 3.68 -2.33
CA ALA A 87 -18.08 3.84 -0.97
C ALA A 87 -18.81 5.18 -0.78
N SER A 88 -18.36 6.24 -1.46
CA SER A 88 -19.02 7.56 -1.45
C SER A 88 -20.42 7.53 -2.09
N GLY A 89 -20.66 6.60 -3.02
CA GLY A 89 -21.97 6.40 -3.65
C GLY A 89 -22.97 5.70 -2.73
N HIS A 90 -22.50 4.77 -1.90
CA HIS A 90 -23.34 4.03 -0.96
C HIS A 90 -23.81 4.90 0.22
N VAL A 91 -22.99 5.87 0.64
CA VAL A 91 -23.32 6.83 1.72
C VAL A 91 -24.04 8.09 1.17
N ALA A 92 -24.36 8.11 -0.12
CA ALA A 92 -24.98 9.28 -0.74
C ALA A 92 -26.37 9.60 -0.16
N GLU A 93 -27.12 8.60 0.30
CA GLU A 93 -28.48 8.77 0.84
C GLU A 93 -28.54 9.65 2.11
N GLU A 94 -27.44 9.70 2.88
CA GLU A 94 -27.36 10.47 4.13
C GLU A 94 -26.68 11.85 3.94
N THR A 95 -26.27 12.19 2.72
CA THR A 95 -25.54 13.44 2.41
C THR A 95 -26.43 14.54 1.83
N LYS A 96 -26.29 15.77 2.35
CA LYS A 96 -26.89 16.96 1.71
C LYS A 96 -26.18 17.23 0.38
N ASN A 97 -26.96 17.51 -0.68
CA ASN A 97 -26.46 17.66 -2.05
C ASN A 97 -25.72 16.41 -2.57
N ALA A 98 -26.30 15.23 -2.33
CA ALA A 98 -25.74 13.92 -2.61
C ALA A 98 -25.09 13.78 -4.00
N SER A 99 -25.73 14.28 -5.06
CA SER A 99 -25.18 14.16 -6.43
C SER A 99 -23.82 14.85 -6.58
N VAL A 100 -23.67 16.06 -6.04
CA VAL A 100 -22.42 16.84 -6.12
C VAL A 100 -21.41 16.34 -5.09
N ALA A 101 -21.85 15.99 -3.88
CA ALA A 101 -20.99 15.51 -2.81
C ALA A 101 -20.38 14.13 -3.16
N ALA A 102 -21.20 13.18 -3.61
CA ALA A 102 -20.74 11.86 -4.03
C ALA A 102 -19.83 11.94 -5.26
N ALA A 103 -20.19 12.74 -6.28
CA ALA A 103 -19.34 12.91 -7.47
C ALA A 103 -17.96 13.50 -7.12
N ARG A 104 -17.92 14.52 -6.23
CA ARG A 104 -16.65 15.08 -5.75
C ARG A 104 -15.87 14.08 -4.91
N GLY A 105 -16.55 13.30 -4.06
CA GLY A 105 -15.93 12.25 -3.24
C GLY A 105 -15.22 11.20 -4.10
N ILE A 106 -15.92 10.66 -5.11
CA ILE A 106 -15.37 9.72 -6.08
C ILE A 106 -14.16 10.33 -6.79
N PHE A 107 -14.30 11.54 -7.35
CA PHE A 107 -13.22 12.18 -8.10
C PHE A 107 -11.98 12.41 -7.24
N TRP A 108 -12.11 13.03 -6.06
CA TRP A 108 -10.98 13.35 -5.20
C TRP A 108 -10.37 12.10 -4.57
N SER A 109 -11.16 11.07 -4.26
CA SER A 109 -10.64 9.79 -3.79
C SER A 109 -9.76 9.14 -4.86
N THR A 110 -10.24 9.04 -6.09
CA THR A 110 -9.49 8.43 -7.20
C THR A 110 -8.22 9.22 -7.52
N VAL A 111 -8.30 10.55 -7.57
CA VAL A 111 -7.13 11.40 -7.85
C VAL A 111 -6.08 11.28 -6.75
N THR A 112 -6.50 11.32 -5.48
CA THR A 112 -5.57 11.23 -4.34
C THR A 112 -4.91 9.85 -4.27
N SER A 113 -5.68 8.77 -4.44
CA SER A 113 -5.13 7.41 -4.48
C SER A 113 -4.20 7.19 -5.68
N GLY A 114 -4.55 7.74 -6.85
CA GLY A 114 -3.71 7.65 -8.04
C GLY A 114 -2.36 8.36 -7.88
N ILE A 115 -2.37 9.60 -7.37
CA ILE A 115 -1.13 10.37 -7.14
C ILE A 115 -0.30 9.72 -6.03
N GLY A 116 -0.91 9.37 -4.90
CA GLY A 116 -0.23 8.72 -3.78
C GLY A 116 0.39 7.39 -4.18
N GLY A 117 -0.38 6.55 -4.88
CA GLY A 117 0.09 5.28 -5.42
C GLY A 117 1.22 5.44 -6.42
N PHE A 118 1.13 6.42 -7.33
CA PHE A 118 2.20 6.69 -8.30
C PHE A 118 3.52 7.04 -7.61
N ILE A 119 3.51 7.94 -6.62
CA ILE A 119 4.72 8.33 -5.88
C ILE A 119 5.32 7.13 -5.16
N VAL A 120 4.50 6.33 -4.50
CA VAL A 120 4.94 5.12 -3.79
C VAL A 120 5.54 4.09 -4.76
N VAL A 121 4.90 3.85 -5.91
CA VAL A 121 5.43 2.94 -6.93
C VAL A 121 6.81 3.40 -7.42
N ILE A 122 6.99 4.70 -7.69
CA ILE A 122 8.29 5.24 -8.08
C ILE A 122 9.32 5.01 -6.97
N LEU A 123 8.97 5.27 -5.71
CA LEU A 123 9.87 5.03 -4.58
C LEU A 123 10.32 3.56 -4.52
N PHE A 124 9.39 2.60 -4.62
CA PHE A 124 9.73 1.19 -4.58
C PHE A 124 10.53 0.73 -5.82
N LEU A 125 10.28 1.29 -7.00
CA LEU A 125 11.08 0.97 -8.21
C LEU A 125 12.58 1.27 -8.02
N PHE A 126 12.91 2.32 -7.27
CA PHE A 126 14.30 2.68 -6.97
C PHE A 126 14.87 1.99 -5.73
N CYS A 127 14.02 1.65 -4.75
CA CYS A 127 14.46 1.13 -3.46
C CYS A 127 14.51 -0.40 -3.35
N VAL A 128 13.74 -1.11 -4.18
CA VAL A 128 13.68 -2.57 -4.20
C VAL A 128 14.84 -3.11 -5.04
N PRO A 129 15.54 -4.18 -4.62
CA PRO A 129 16.56 -4.83 -5.44
C PRO A 129 15.97 -5.47 -6.70
N ASP A 130 16.81 -6.09 -7.53
CA ASP A 130 16.34 -6.85 -8.70
C ASP A 130 15.38 -7.98 -8.29
N ALA A 131 14.60 -8.46 -9.26
CA ALA A 131 13.55 -9.45 -9.01
C ALA A 131 14.12 -10.76 -8.42
N ASP A 132 15.26 -11.25 -8.91
CA ASP A 132 15.85 -12.51 -8.45
C ASP A 132 16.30 -12.39 -6.99
N THR A 133 16.95 -11.28 -6.63
CA THR A 133 17.31 -10.96 -5.24
C THR A 133 16.06 -10.84 -4.36
N LEU A 134 15.02 -10.13 -4.81
CA LEU A 134 13.77 -9.97 -4.06
C LEU A 134 13.10 -11.32 -3.77
N PHE A 135 13.01 -12.19 -4.77
CA PHE A 135 12.42 -13.52 -4.61
C PHE A 135 13.29 -14.47 -3.79
N SER A 136 14.61 -14.24 -3.74
CA SER A 136 15.53 -15.03 -2.91
C SER A 136 15.28 -14.87 -1.41
N PHE A 137 14.72 -13.73 -0.98
CA PHE A 137 14.50 -13.47 0.44
C PHE A 137 13.46 -14.41 1.06
N GLY A 138 12.52 -14.92 0.23
CA GLY A 138 11.46 -15.83 0.66
C GLY A 138 10.43 -15.17 1.59
N GLY A 139 9.20 -15.66 1.56
CA GLY A 139 8.13 -15.16 2.43
C GLY A 139 6.79 -15.09 1.70
N THR A 140 5.71 -15.26 2.46
CA THR A 140 4.34 -15.17 1.91
C THR A 140 3.95 -13.75 1.53
N GLN A 141 4.56 -12.76 2.18
CA GLN A 141 4.39 -11.34 1.92
C GLN A 141 5.78 -10.71 1.62
N PRO A 142 6.11 -10.35 0.37
CA PRO A 142 7.45 -9.89 -0.03
C PRO A 142 7.94 -8.62 0.69
N PHE A 143 7.04 -7.77 1.21
CA PHE A 143 7.44 -6.55 1.92
C PHE A 143 8.15 -6.80 3.26
N VAL A 144 7.74 -7.84 4.00
CA VAL A 144 8.31 -8.17 5.31
C VAL A 144 9.82 -8.47 5.23
N PRO A 145 10.26 -9.42 4.37
CA PRO A 145 11.67 -9.74 4.22
C PRO A 145 12.44 -8.64 3.49
N LEU A 146 11.80 -7.89 2.58
CA LEU A 146 12.39 -6.71 1.95
C LEU A 146 12.79 -5.65 2.98
N TYR A 147 11.87 -5.29 3.88
CA TYR A 147 12.18 -4.35 4.95
C TYR A 147 13.25 -4.91 5.89
N ALA A 148 13.25 -6.21 6.19
CA ALA A 148 14.30 -6.81 7.00
C ALA A 148 15.68 -6.66 6.34
N ALA A 149 15.75 -6.88 5.02
CA ALA A 149 16.98 -6.76 4.24
C ALA A 149 17.49 -5.31 4.11
N ILE A 150 16.59 -4.33 4.01
CA ILE A 150 16.97 -2.92 3.78
C ILE A 150 17.09 -2.12 5.08
N LEU A 151 16.13 -2.25 6.00
CA LEU A 151 16.08 -1.48 7.26
C LEU A 151 16.77 -2.18 8.44
N GLY A 152 17.09 -3.48 8.31
CA GLY A 152 17.65 -4.28 9.39
C GLY A 152 16.62 -4.69 10.46
N GLU A 153 17.07 -5.43 11.47
CA GLU A 153 16.19 -6.11 12.43
C GLU A 153 15.28 -5.15 13.22
N GLY A 154 15.78 -4.00 13.68
CA GLY A 154 14.96 -3.06 14.44
C GLY A 154 13.92 -2.31 13.60
N GLY A 155 14.32 -1.80 12.44
CA GLY A 155 13.47 -0.94 11.60
C GLY A 155 12.32 -1.70 10.96
N HIS A 156 12.58 -2.91 10.44
CA HIS A 156 11.53 -3.70 9.79
C HIS A 156 10.46 -4.18 10.78
N ILE A 157 10.83 -4.55 12.02
CA ILE A 157 9.86 -4.94 13.04
C ILE A 157 8.89 -3.79 13.31
N PHE A 158 9.41 -2.58 13.49
CA PHE A 158 8.58 -1.41 13.77
C PHE A 158 7.60 -1.11 12.63
N MET A 159 8.06 -1.08 11.37
CA MET A 159 7.17 -0.86 10.22
C MET A 159 6.13 -1.96 10.07
N ASN A 160 6.51 -3.23 10.24
CA ASN A 160 5.58 -4.34 10.12
C ASN A 160 4.50 -4.32 11.23
N ILE A 161 4.83 -3.89 12.44
CA ILE A 161 3.84 -3.70 13.52
C ILE A 161 2.84 -2.60 13.12
N ILE A 162 3.32 -1.44 12.64
CA ILE A 162 2.45 -0.35 12.17
C ILE A 162 1.52 -0.82 11.06
N CYS A 163 2.06 -1.48 10.04
CA CYS A 163 1.27 -1.99 8.91
C CYS A 163 0.25 -3.04 9.37
N THR A 164 0.63 -3.97 10.26
CA THR A 164 -0.30 -4.98 10.81
C THR A 164 -1.43 -4.32 11.61
N VAL A 165 -1.11 -3.31 12.42
CA VAL A 165 -2.11 -2.56 13.20
C VAL A 165 -3.05 -1.79 12.27
N ALA A 166 -2.51 -1.11 11.25
CA ALA A 166 -3.30 -0.40 10.25
C ALA A 166 -4.29 -1.34 9.53
N LEU A 167 -3.81 -2.49 9.05
CA LEU A 167 -4.62 -3.50 8.38
C LEU A 167 -5.71 -4.07 9.29
N TRP A 168 -5.40 -4.26 10.58
CA TRP A 168 -6.37 -4.80 11.52
C TRP A 168 -7.54 -3.84 11.77
N PHE A 169 -7.27 -2.55 11.89
CA PHE A 169 -8.33 -1.53 12.01
C PHE A 169 -9.03 -1.20 10.69
N HIS A 170 -8.41 -1.52 9.54
CA HIS A 170 -9.05 -1.35 8.23
C HIS A 170 -10.10 -2.43 7.94
N LEU A 171 -9.98 -3.60 8.57
CA LEU A 171 -10.94 -4.72 8.44
C LEU A 171 -12.19 -4.56 9.33
N VAL A 172 -12.33 -3.43 10.01
CA VAL A 172 -13.41 -3.07 10.95
C VAL A 172 -14.17 -1.89 10.36
#